data_AF-A0A1V6K177-F1
#
_entry.id   AF-A0A1V6K177-F1
#
_cell.length_a   1.000
_cell.length_b   1.000
_cell.length_c   1.000
_cell.angle_alpha   90.00
_cell.angle_beta   90.00
_cell.angle_gamma   90.00
#
_symmetry.space_group_name_H-M   'P 1'
#
loop_
_entity.id
_entity.type
_entity.pdbx_description
1 polymer ?
#
loop_
_entity_poly.entity_id
_entity_poly.type
_entity_poly.pdbx_seq_one_letter_code
_entity_poly.pdbx_strand_id
1 'polypeptide(L)'
;MIANDAWYAAAYWTACNLQVNREHLGIEGVTMHRSYDDLRRREVAREPLRVATAAGAREVEVYQGDLRLLSTVLPPGIDLTAIDLFEKADAEKADRIVRAWRARVGGAIFIP
;
A
#
# COMPACT_ATOMS: atom_id res chain seq x y z
N MET A 1 -5.70 -8.10 0.68
CA MET A 1 -5.60 -6.63 0.49
C MET A 1 -4.13 -6.26 0.45
N ILE A 2 -3.73 -5.31 -0.39
CA ILE A 2 -2.36 -4.77 -0.39
C ILE A 2 -2.46 -3.27 -0.11
N ALA A 3 -1.75 -2.81 0.92
CA ALA A 3 -1.61 -1.40 1.26
C ALA A 3 -0.19 -0.95 0.92
N ASN A 4 -0.05 0.27 0.39
CA ASN A 4 1.25 0.82 0.00
C ASN A 4 1.30 2.33 0.27
N ASP A 5 2.41 2.80 0.82
CA ASP A 5 2.76 4.21 0.84
C ASP A 5 4.25 4.39 0.55
N ALA A 6 4.65 5.44 -0.15
CA ALA A 6 6.07 5.70 -0.38
C ALA A 6 6.77 6.17 0.91
N TRP A 7 6.04 6.87 1.78
CA TRP A 7 6.53 7.41 3.04
C TRP A 7 6.54 6.36 4.15
N TYR A 8 7.70 6.20 4.77
CA TYR A 8 8.00 5.13 5.70
C TYR A 8 7.05 5.07 6.91
N ALA A 9 6.69 6.24 7.46
CA ALA A 9 5.88 6.33 8.66
C ALA A 9 4.43 5.89 8.37
N ALA A 10 3.86 6.29 7.23
CA ALA A 10 2.53 5.86 6.81
C ALA A 10 2.47 4.33 6.64
N ALA A 11 3.47 3.74 5.97
CA ALA A 11 3.55 2.29 5.80
C ALA A 11 3.68 1.55 7.15
N TYR A 12 4.56 2.01 8.05
CA TYR A 12 4.73 1.40 9.37
C TYR A 12 3.47 1.50 10.23
N TRP A 13 2.88 2.69 10.32
CA TRP A 13 1.68 2.91 11.14
C TRP A 13 0.45 2.22 10.58
N THR A 14 0.38 2.00 9.26
CA THR A 14 -0.63 1.12 8.68
C THR A 14 -0.54 -0.29 9.26
N ALA A 15 0.66 -0.86 9.36
CA ALA A 15 0.85 -2.18 9.97
C ALA A 15 0.48 -2.19 11.48
N CYS A 16 0.84 -1.15 12.23
CA CYS A 16 0.40 -1.01 13.61
C CYS A 16 -1.12 -0.91 13.74
N ASN A 17 -1.79 -0.19 12.84
CA ASN A 17 -3.24 -0.08 12.82
C ASN A 17 -3.91 -1.43 12.57
N LEU A 18 -3.35 -2.28 11.71
CA LEU A 18 -3.82 -3.66 11.52
C LEU A 18 -3.71 -4.46 12.82
N GLN A 19 -2.60 -4.34 13.54
CA GLN A 19 -2.38 -5.04 14.81
C GLN A 19 -3.37 -4.59 15.89
N VAL A 20 -3.57 -3.27 16.03
CA VAL A 20 -4.47 -2.70 17.04
C VAL A 20 -5.93 -3.06 16.73
N ASN A 21 -6.33 -3.10 15.46
CA ASN A 21 -7.70 -3.39 15.04
C ASN A 21 -7.93 -4.85 14.64
N ARG A 22 -7.01 -5.76 15.00
CA ARG A 22 -6.97 -7.12 14.47
C ARG A 22 -8.29 -7.88 14.67
N GLU A 23 -8.93 -7.72 15.83
CA GLU A 23 -10.19 -8.40 16.16
C GLU A 23 -11.33 -7.93 15.27
N HIS A 24 -11.44 -6.62 15.07
CA HIS A 24 -12.48 -6.04 14.21
C HIS A 24 -12.28 -6.39 12.72
N LEU A 25 -11.03 -6.57 12.31
CA LEU A 25 -10.65 -6.91 10.93
C LEU A 25 -10.65 -8.43 10.67
N GLY A 26 -10.85 -9.26 11.69
CA GLY A 26 -10.73 -10.72 11.58
C GLY A 26 -9.29 -11.18 11.30
N ILE A 27 -8.30 -10.43 11.76
CA ILE A 27 -6.87 -10.74 11.67
C ILE A 27 -6.45 -11.49 12.93
N GLU A 28 -5.79 -12.63 12.76
CA GLU A 28 -5.28 -13.45 13.86
C GLU A 28 -3.93 -12.93 14.36
N GLY A 29 -3.06 -12.50 13.43
CA GLY A 29 -1.76 -11.93 13.76
C GLY A 29 -1.17 -11.08 12.64
N VAL A 30 -0.31 -10.13 13.04
CA VAL A 30 0.51 -9.31 12.14
C VAL A 30 1.98 -9.65 12.36
N THR A 31 2.70 -9.95 11.29
CA THR A 31 4.15 -10.12 11.28
C THR A 31 4.81 -8.86 10.73
N MET A 32 5.61 -8.21 11.57
CA MET A 32 6.45 -7.08 11.17
C MET A 32 7.75 -7.61 10.56
N HIS A 33 8.01 -7.27 9.30
CA HIS A 33 9.24 -7.65 8.57
C HIS A 33 10.32 -6.58 8.67
N ARG A 34 9.94 -5.36 9.05
CA ARG A 34 10.82 -4.18 9.13
C ARG A 34 10.52 -3.39 10.40
N SER A 35 11.56 -2.92 11.08
CA SER A 35 11.41 -2.05 12.25
C SER A 35 11.25 -0.59 11.82
N TYR A 36 10.69 0.24 12.69
CA TYR A 36 10.54 1.67 12.42
C TYR A 36 11.89 2.34 12.12
N ASP A 37 12.93 2.01 12.89
CA ASP A 37 14.26 2.58 12.69
C ASP A 37 14.92 2.11 11.38
N ASP A 38 14.63 0.89 10.93
CA ASP A 38 15.10 0.41 9.63
C ASP A 38 14.47 1.21 8.49
N LEU A 39 13.14 1.34 8.51
CA LEU A 39 12.39 2.10 7.51
C LEU A 39 12.76 3.58 7.50
N ARG A 40 13.03 4.18 8.68
CA ARG A 40 13.43 5.59 8.80
C ARG A 40 14.74 5.91 8.08
N ARG A 41 15.63 4.94 7.85
CA ARG A 41 16.86 5.15 7.04
C ARG A 41 16.54 5.47 5.58
N ARG A 42 15.32 5.17 5.13
CA ARG A 42 14.81 5.47 3.79
C ARG A 42 13.41 6.04 3.91
N GLU A 43 13.33 7.31 4.29
CA GLU A 43 12.05 7.97 4.58
C GLU A 43 11.05 7.88 3.43
N VAL A 44 11.53 7.96 2.18
CA VAL A 44 10.73 7.73 0.98
C VAL A 44 11.36 6.60 0.17
N ALA A 45 10.65 5.48 0.00
CA ALA A 45 11.13 4.34 -0.76
C ALA A 45 10.58 4.34 -2.19
N ARG A 46 11.42 3.90 -3.12
CA ARG A 46 11.04 3.73 -4.53
C ARG A 46 10.66 2.28 -4.82
N GLU A 47 11.58 1.34 -4.62
CA GLU A 47 11.31 -0.09 -4.80
C GLU A 47 10.36 -0.60 -3.71
N PRO A 48 9.35 -1.43 -4.04
CA PRO A 48 8.44 -1.98 -3.06
C PRO A 48 9.17 -2.82 -2.01
N LEU A 49 9.11 -2.36 -0.77
CA LEU A 49 9.65 -3.05 0.40
C LEU A 49 8.50 -3.57 1.26
N ARG A 50 8.43 -4.88 1.47
CA ARG A 50 7.41 -5.47 2.35
C ARG A 50 7.69 -5.10 3.80
N VAL A 51 6.77 -4.37 4.42
CA VAL A 51 6.85 -3.89 5.80
C VAL A 51 6.22 -4.90 6.76
N ALA A 52 5.03 -5.39 6.42
CA ALA A 52 4.29 -6.31 7.26
C ALA A 52 3.37 -7.23 6.44
N THR A 53 3.00 -8.35 7.05
CA THR A 53 1.92 -9.23 6.58
C THR A 53 0.96 -9.50 7.72
N ALA A 54 -0.32 -9.67 7.42
CA ALA A 54 -1.34 -10.06 8.38
C ALA A 54 -2.18 -11.20 7.80
N ALA A 55 -2.48 -12.19 8.63
CA ALA A 55 -3.22 -13.40 8.25
C ALA A 55 -4.45 -13.61 9.15
N GLY A 56 -5.41 -14.40 8.66
CA GLY A 56 -6.66 -14.72 9.37
C GLY A 56 -7.82 -14.90 8.40
N ALA A 57 -8.97 -14.29 8.70
CA ALA A 57 -10.12 -14.26 7.78
C ALA A 57 -9.83 -13.53 6.46
N ARG A 58 -8.78 -12.68 6.45
CA ARG A 58 -8.27 -11.99 5.26
C ARG A 58 -6.76 -11.84 5.33
N GLU A 59 -6.12 -11.95 4.19
CA GLU A 59 -4.69 -11.69 4.03
C GLU A 59 -4.46 -10.20 3.73
N VAL A 60 -3.51 -9.57 4.42
CA VAL A 60 -3.10 -8.19 4.18
C VAL A 60 -1.58 -8.11 4.05
N GLU A 61 -1.10 -7.43 3.01
CA GLU A 61 0.31 -7.07 2.89
C GLU A 61 0.47 -5.55 2.93
N VAL A 62 1.49 -5.08 3.64
CA VAL A 62 1.83 -3.66 3.72
C VAL A 62 3.20 -3.44 3.10
N TYR A 63 3.27 -2.52 2.15
CA TYR A 63 4.49 -2.12 1.47
C TYR A 63 4.85 -0.66 1.73
N GLN A 64 6.15 -0.41 1.75
CA GLN A 64 6.70 0.92 1.54
C GLN A 64 7.26 1.00 0.13
N GLY A 65 6.75 1.89 -0.72
CA GLY A 65 7.24 1.98 -2.09
C GLY A 65 6.49 2.95 -2.99
N ASP A 66 7.10 3.24 -4.13
CA ASP A 66 6.47 4.04 -5.17
C ASP A 66 5.34 3.24 -5.81
N LEU A 67 4.13 3.79 -5.78
CA LEU A 67 2.95 3.22 -6.42
C LEU A 67 3.24 2.80 -7.87
N ARG A 68 4.04 3.57 -8.62
CA ARG A 68 4.35 3.29 -10.02
C ARG A 68 5.13 1.98 -10.23
N LEU A 69 5.79 1.48 -9.18
CA LEU A 69 6.55 0.22 -9.20
C LEU A 69 5.84 -0.90 -8.44
N LEU A 70 4.71 -0.62 -7.77
CA LEU A 70 4.01 -1.60 -6.95
C LEU A 70 3.52 -2.80 -7.75
N SER A 71 3.25 -2.64 -9.05
CA SER A 71 2.82 -3.73 -9.94
C SER A 71 3.74 -4.95 -9.96
N THR A 72 5.01 -4.81 -9.57
CA THR A 72 5.97 -5.93 -9.54
C THR A 72 5.74 -6.92 -8.41
N VAL A 73 4.92 -6.56 -7.41
CA VAL A 73 4.59 -7.41 -6.25
C VAL A 73 3.09 -7.71 -6.14
N LEU A 74 2.28 -7.23 -7.09
CA LEU A 74 0.84 -7.50 -7.09
C LEU A 74 0.55 -8.90 -7.63
N PRO A 75 -0.51 -9.57 -7.13
CA PRO A 75 -1.01 -10.79 -7.74
C PRO A 75 -1.55 -10.53 -9.15
N PRO A 76 -1.65 -11.58 -9.99
CA PRO A 76 -2.30 -11.47 -11.28
C PRO A 76 -3.79 -11.17 -11.10
N GLY A 77 -4.27 -10.10 -11.74
CA GLY A 77 -5.67 -9.68 -11.66
C GLY A 77 -5.95 -8.86 -10.40
N ILE A 78 -6.27 -7.58 -10.59
CA ILE A 78 -6.68 -6.67 -9.53
C ILE A 78 -8.10 -6.19 -9.83
N ASP A 79 -9.03 -6.47 -8.94
CA ASP A 79 -10.43 -6.06 -9.11
C ASP A 79 -10.62 -4.56 -8.89
N LEU A 80 -10.05 -4.04 -7.81
CA LEU A 80 -10.22 -2.65 -7.36
C LEU A 80 -8.93 -2.11 -6.76
N THR A 81 -8.57 -0.89 -7.15
CA THR A 81 -7.52 -0.09 -6.51
C THR A 81 -8.11 1.22 -5.99
N ALA A 82 -7.89 1.50 -4.71
CA ALA A 82 -8.10 2.84 -4.14
C ALA A 82 -6.78 3.61 -4.19
N ILE A 83 -6.76 4.78 -4.84
CA ILE A 83 -5.57 5.63 -4.94
C ILE A 83 -5.88 6.96 -4.27
N ASP A 84 -5.28 7.22 -3.11
CA ASP A 84 -5.36 8.50 -2.44
C ASP A 84 -4.17 9.38 -2.86
N LEU A 85 -4.45 10.46 -3.58
CA LEU A 85 -3.43 11.36 -4.10
C LEU A 85 -3.41 12.67 -3.31
N PHE A 86 -2.21 13.16 -3.02
CA PHE A 86 -2.03 14.55 -2.60
C PHE A 86 -2.32 15.50 -3.76
N GLU A 87 -2.77 16.71 -3.43
CA GLU A 87 -3.08 17.78 -4.40
C GLU A 87 -4.16 17.38 -5.42
N LYS A 88 -5.27 16.79 -4.95
CA LYS A 88 -6.42 16.37 -5.80
C LYS A 88 -7.01 17.49 -6.66
N ALA A 89 -6.70 18.76 -6.36
CA ALA A 89 -7.09 19.91 -7.17
C ALA A 89 -6.38 19.95 -8.54
N ASP A 90 -5.23 19.28 -8.69
CA ASP A 90 -4.54 19.08 -9.97
C ASP A 90 -5.09 17.83 -10.67
N ALA A 91 -6.18 18.04 -11.41
CA ALA A 91 -6.86 16.99 -12.16
C ALA A 91 -5.95 16.33 -13.20
N GLU A 92 -5.05 17.08 -13.85
CA GLU A 92 -4.15 16.53 -14.87
C GLU A 92 -3.12 15.57 -14.29
N LYS A 93 -2.58 15.89 -13.10
CA LYS A 93 -1.67 15.00 -12.36
C LYS A 93 -2.38 13.72 -11.94
N ALA A 94 -3.59 13.81 -11.38
CA ALA A 94 -4.38 12.66 -10.99
C ALA A 94 -4.66 11.75 -12.20
N ASP A 95 -5.11 12.34 -13.30
CA ASP A 95 -5.39 11.64 -14.56
C ASP A 95 -4.17 10.89 -15.12
N ARG A 96 -2.98 11.51 -15.08
CA ARG A 96 -1.75 10.86 -15.52
C ARG A 96 -1.43 9.63 -14.68
N ILE A 97 -1.59 9.71 -13.37
CA ILE A 97 -1.35 8.57 -12.45
C ILE A 97 -2.35 7.45 -12.71
N VAL A 98 -3.65 7.78 -12.82
CA VAL A 98 -4.72 6.83 -13.13
C VAL A 98 -4.48 6.12 -14.46
N ARG A 99 -4.13 6.85 -15.53
CA ARG A 99 -3.80 6.25 -16.84
C ARG A 99 -2.59 5.33 -16.75
N ALA A 100 -1.53 5.76 -16.07
CA ALA A 100 -0.33 4.96 -15.90
C ALA A 100 -0.58 3.68 -15.08
N TRP A 101 -1.48 3.73 -14.10
CA TRP A 101 -1.90 2.57 -13.31
C TRP A 101 -2.74 1.60 -14.14
N ARG A 102 -3.80 2.09 -14.83
CA ARG A 102 -4.64 1.24 -15.69
C ARG A 102 -3.83 0.49 -16.74
N ALA A 103 -2.85 1.14 -17.35
CA ALA A 103 -2.02 0.52 -18.38
C ALA A 103 -1.12 -0.62 -17.85
N ARG A 104 -0.78 -0.63 -16.56
CA ARG A 104 0.11 -1.64 -15.95
C ARG A 104 -0.62 -2.71 -15.15
N VAL A 105 -1.68 -2.32 -14.45
CA VAL A 105 -2.37 -3.17 -13.46
C VAL A 105 -3.80 -3.49 -13.89
N GLY A 106 -4.49 -2.55 -14.55
CA GLY A 106 -5.90 -2.69 -14.89
C GLY A 106 -6.82 -2.46 -13.68
N GLY A 107 -7.96 -3.16 -13.67
CA GLY A 107 -8.95 -3.08 -12.59
C GLY A 107 -9.76 -1.79 -12.54
N ALA A 108 -10.74 -1.76 -11.64
CA ALA A 108 -11.43 -0.54 -11.27
C ALA A 108 -10.51 0.35 -10.44
N ILE A 109 -10.60 1.67 -10.63
CA ILE A 109 -9.86 2.66 -9.84
C ILE A 109 -10.86 3.57 -9.16
N PHE A 110 -10.68 3.77 -7.86
CA PHE A 110 -11.43 4.68 -7.03
C PHE A 110 -10.46 5.69 -6.39
N ILE A 111 -10.82 6.98 -6.43
CA ILE A 111 -10.10 8.05 -5.73
C ILE A 111 -11.06 8.56 -4.64
N PRO A 112 -10.75 8.34 -3.35
CA PRO A 112 -11.59 8.80 -2.24
C PRO A 112 -11.56 10.32 -2.04
#